data_AF-A0A1G8XRR1-F1
#
_entry.id   AF-A0A1G8XRR1-F1
#
_cell.length_a   1.000
_cell.length_b   1.000
_cell.length_c   1.000
_cell.angle_alpha   90.00
_cell.angle_beta   90.00
_cell.angle_gamma   90.00
#
_symmetry.space_group_name_H-M   'P 1'
#
loop_
_entity.id
_entity.type
_entity.pdbx_description
1 polymer ?
#
loop_
_entity_poly.entity_id
_entity_poly.type
_entity_poly.pdbx_seq_one_letter_code
_entity_poly.pdbx_strand_id
1 'polypeptide(L)'
;MDRKAQDTWEATTRSERDELLDRARRIEHPLFWQRFRQLVAGAEQLQQMSRKAPWVAHWFTDQPDGVLRTHLGTAWMQTRLGRYEHTIAPYVFGTATALLIVAGVLIMGLTGGDQFRYLSTFTRTLGSLWGVGLLLFWADFAITLYLARQERLRLHRHELLKRGLALVFPPLRIGSRHIMDIRRIWLPFWGWCEANEPLLDRLRKAFGIPMIVIAMLIIPVLIVEWKFMEDAQQRFPAVDWNFLLEMVQASIWIAFTFEFLVMFSASDEKVDYCKRNWIDLLIIFLPLVSFIRTFRLAQVARVKYLARTWKLRGVVTKARQGFIVADFFRRLLTAQPHNRAKTLRKKLRDNRREREALERELMELAEHTYEAEKKRKK
;
A
#
# COMPACT_ATOMS: atom_id res chain seq x y z
N MET A 1 13.51 -13.94 -43.47
CA MET A 1 12.25 -13.20 -43.23
C MET A 1 11.81 -12.61 -44.55
N ASP A 2 10.60 -12.97 -44.93
CA ASP A 2 10.08 -12.92 -46.29
C ASP A 2 9.68 -11.50 -46.68
N ARG A 3 10.17 -10.97 -47.82
CA ARG A 3 9.88 -9.59 -48.27
C ARG A 3 8.37 -9.32 -48.33
N LYS A 4 7.58 -10.34 -48.68
CA LYS A 4 6.12 -10.25 -48.68
C LYS A 4 5.53 -9.96 -47.31
N ALA A 5 6.07 -10.53 -46.23
CA ALA A 5 5.59 -10.31 -44.87
C ALA A 5 5.86 -8.87 -44.40
N GLN A 6 7.00 -8.31 -44.84
CA GLN A 6 7.40 -6.93 -44.54
C GLN A 6 6.52 -5.92 -45.29
N ASP A 7 6.25 -6.18 -46.58
CA ASP A 7 5.36 -5.35 -47.40
C ASP A 7 3.90 -5.37 -46.88
N THR A 8 3.40 -6.52 -46.42
CA THR A 8 2.06 -6.60 -45.81
C THR A 8 1.99 -5.87 -44.47
N TRP A 9 3.05 -5.92 -43.66
CA TRP A 9 3.08 -5.21 -42.38
C TRP A 9 3.11 -3.69 -42.57
N GLU A 10 3.89 -3.20 -43.55
CA GLU A 10 3.95 -1.77 -43.92
C GLU A 10 2.63 -1.27 -44.52
N ALA A 11 1.94 -2.09 -45.32
CA ALA A 11 0.63 -1.74 -45.88
C ALA A 11 -0.46 -1.65 -44.79
N THR A 12 -0.46 -2.60 -43.84
CA THR A 12 -1.44 -2.64 -42.76
C THR A 12 -1.25 -1.47 -41.78
N THR A 13 0.01 -1.17 -41.41
CA THR A 13 0.31 -0.03 -40.53
C THR A 13 0.02 1.32 -41.18
N ARG A 14 0.17 1.47 -42.50
CA ARG A 14 -0.27 2.69 -43.20
C ARG A 14 -1.79 2.86 -43.17
N SER A 15 -2.55 1.80 -43.44
CA SER A 15 -4.02 1.84 -43.40
C SER A 15 -4.55 2.19 -42.01
N GLU A 16 -4.01 1.58 -40.95
CA GLU A 16 -4.40 1.91 -39.57
C GLU A 16 -4.02 3.33 -39.17
N ARG A 17 -2.86 3.82 -39.62
CA ARG A 17 -2.43 5.20 -39.39
C ARG A 17 -3.39 6.20 -40.02
N ASP A 18 -3.81 5.95 -41.26
CA ASP A 18 -4.69 6.84 -42.00
C ASP A 18 -6.11 6.83 -41.40
N GLU A 19 -6.61 5.67 -40.95
CA GLU A 19 -7.91 5.57 -40.24
C GLU A 19 -7.88 6.29 -38.88
N LEU A 20 -6.78 6.18 -38.13
CA LEU A 20 -6.60 6.89 -36.86
C LEU A 20 -6.50 8.41 -37.05
N LEU A 21 -5.82 8.86 -38.11
CA LEU A 21 -5.75 10.27 -38.48
C LEU A 21 -7.12 10.81 -38.88
N ASP A 22 -7.92 10.02 -39.59
CA ASP A 22 -9.26 10.41 -40.01
C ASP A 22 -10.25 10.43 -38.83
N ARG A 23 -10.14 9.51 -37.87
CA ARG A 23 -10.88 9.57 -36.59
C ARG A 23 -10.44 10.76 -35.73
N ALA A 24 -9.15 11.05 -35.68
CA ALA A 24 -8.60 12.22 -34.98
C ALA A 24 -9.09 13.54 -35.58
N ARG A 25 -9.25 13.60 -36.92
CA ARG A 25 -9.81 14.76 -37.64
C ARG A 25 -11.24 15.10 -37.26
N ARG A 26 -12.05 14.11 -36.89
CA ARG A 26 -13.44 14.30 -36.47
C ARG A 26 -13.59 14.83 -35.03
N ILE A 27 -12.50 14.87 -34.24
CA ILE A 27 -12.52 15.36 -32.86
C ILE A 27 -12.11 16.84 -32.86
N GLU A 28 -13.10 17.74 -32.93
CA GLU A 28 -12.92 19.21 -32.91
C GLU A 28 -12.63 19.77 -31.50
N HIS A 29 -11.81 19.09 -30.70
CA HIS A 29 -11.46 19.58 -29.37
C HIS A 29 -10.07 20.26 -29.40
N PRO A 30 -9.94 21.58 -29.15
CA PRO A 30 -8.67 22.30 -29.33
C PRO A 30 -7.52 21.76 -28.46
N LEU A 31 -7.84 21.21 -27.28
CA LEU A 31 -6.85 20.55 -26.41
C LEU A 31 -6.37 19.19 -26.94
N PHE A 32 -7.17 18.50 -27.77
CA PHE A 32 -6.76 17.24 -28.38
C PHE A 32 -5.66 17.48 -29.42
N TRP A 33 -5.82 18.48 -30.28
CA TRP A 33 -4.80 18.83 -31.29
C TRP A 33 -3.51 19.37 -30.69
N GLN A 34 -3.59 20.13 -29.60
CA GLN A 34 -2.40 20.56 -28.88
C GLN A 34 -1.63 19.36 -28.29
N ARG A 35 -2.35 18.38 -27.73
CA ARG A 35 -1.76 17.16 -27.17
C ARG A 35 -1.25 16.22 -28.25
N PHE A 36 -1.96 16.11 -29.37
CA PHE A 36 -1.55 15.33 -30.55
C PHE A 36 -0.29 15.91 -31.18
N ARG A 37 -0.21 17.24 -31.38
CA ARG A 37 1.03 17.89 -31.87
C ARG A 37 2.19 17.74 -30.90
N GLN A 38 1.97 17.83 -29.59
CA GLN A 38 3.01 17.58 -28.58
C GLN A 38 3.48 16.12 -28.59
N LEU A 39 2.57 15.16 -28.76
CA LEU A 39 2.90 13.74 -28.86
C LEU A 39 3.63 13.42 -30.16
N VAL A 40 3.22 14.01 -31.29
CA VAL A 40 3.86 13.82 -32.60
C VAL A 40 5.23 14.50 -32.66
N ALA A 41 5.35 15.74 -32.18
CA ALA A 41 6.64 16.44 -32.11
C ALA A 41 7.61 15.73 -31.16
N GLY A 42 7.11 15.27 -30.00
CA GLY A 42 7.89 14.44 -29.07
C GLY A 42 8.28 13.10 -29.70
N ALA A 43 7.38 12.42 -30.43
CA ALA A 43 7.67 11.16 -31.08
C ALA A 43 8.70 11.30 -32.22
N GLU A 44 8.64 12.37 -33.02
CA GLU A 44 9.62 12.64 -34.07
C GLU A 44 11.01 12.98 -33.48
N GLN A 45 11.07 13.80 -32.43
CA GLN A 45 12.31 14.08 -31.70
C GLN A 45 12.89 12.82 -31.05
N LEU A 46 12.04 11.99 -30.44
CA LEU A 46 12.43 10.73 -29.82
C LEU A 46 12.90 9.70 -30.87
N GLN A 47 12.28 9.67 -32.05
CA GLN A 47 12.70 8.81 -33.15
C GLN A 47 14.05 9.27 -33.74
N GLN A 48 14.29 10.58 -33.80
CA GLN A 48 15.61 11.13 -34.15
C GLN A 48 16.68 10.80 -33.10
N MET A 49 16.37 10.91 -31.81
CA MET A 49 17.29 10.55 -30.72
C MET A 49 17.58 9.05 -30.66
N SER A 50 16.55 8.20 -30.82
CA SER A 50 16.67 6.74 -30.91
C SER A 50 17.58 6.29 -32.06
N ARG A 51 17.53 6.99 -33.21
CA ARG A 51 18.43 6.73 -34.34
C ARG A 51 19.88 7.13 -34.07
N LYS A 52 20.11 8.17 -33.25
CA LYS A 52 21.45 8.67 -32.90
C LYS A 52 22.07 7.94 -31.70
N ALA A 53 21.26 7.48 -30.75
CA ALA A 53 21.69 6.83 -29.52
C ALA A 53 20.69 5.72 -29.11
N PRO A 54 20.93 4.45 -29.49
CA PRO A 54 19.99 3.35 -29.27
C PRO A 54 19.69 3.06 -27.79
N TRP A 55 20.65 3.36 -26.90
CA TRP A 55 20.54 3.15 -25.46
C TRP A 55 19.55 4.12 -24.79
N VAL A 56 19.32 5.31 -25.37
CA VAL A 56 18.36 6.30 -24.85
C VAL A 56 16.92 5.83 -24.98
N ALA A 57 16.62 4.95 -25.96
CA ALA A 57 15.28 4.43 -26.19
C ALA A 57 14.74 3.65 -24.97
N HIS A 58 15.60 2.98 -24.20
CA HIS A 58 15.17 2.17 -23.06
C HIS A 58 14.66 3.02 -21.87
N TRP A 59 15.08 4.29 -21.77
CA TRP A 59 14.64 5.19 -20.70
C TRP A 59 13.23 5.72 -20.91
N PHE A 60 12.79 5.82 -22.16
CA PHE A 60 11.46 6.30 -22.52
C PHE A 60 10.41 5.19 -22.54
N THR A 61 10.83 3.92 -22.67
CA THR A 61 9.93 2.75 -22.60
C THR A 61 9.52 2.35 -21.19
N ASP A 62 10.24 2.79 -20.14
CA ASP A 62 9.91 2.45 -18.74
C ASP A 62 9.05 3.54 -18.06
N GLN A 63 8.37 4.39 -18.84
CA GLN A 63 7.27 5.17 -18.27
C GLN A 63 6.18 4.17 -17.86
N PRO A 64 5.77 4.14 -16.57
CA PRO A 64 4.64 3.34 -16.17
C PRO A 64 3.43 3.86 -16.93
N ASP A 65 2.97 3.08 -17.92
CA ASP A 65 1.72 3.32 -18.60
C ASP A 65 0.69 3.59 -17.51
N GLY A 66 0.10 4.79 -17.45
CA GLY A 66 -0.85 5.19 -16.40
C GLY A 66 -2.15 4.38 -16.39
N VAL A 67 -2.14 3.20 -17.02
CA VAL A 67 -3.21 2.24 -17.15
C VAL A 67 -3.13 1.27 -15.96
N LEU A 68 -4.26 1.09 -15.30
CA LEU A 68 -4.41 0.05 -14.30
C LEU A 68 -4.41 -1.31 -15.01
N ARG A 69 -3.46 -2.19 -14.67
CA ARG A 69 -3.45 -3.57 -15.14
C ARG A 69 -3.85 -4.51 -14.01
N THR A 70 -5.07 -5.06 -14.12
CA THR A 70 -5.66 -6.04 -13.19
C THR A 70 -5.79 -7.39 -13.84
N HIS A 71 -5.97 -8.45 -13.06
CA HIS A 71 -6.14 -9.82 -13.55
C HIS A 71 -5.04 -10.23 -14.55
N LEU A 72 -3.79 -9.87 -14.24
CA LEU A 72 -2.67 -10.12 -15.14
C LEU A 72 -2.52 -11.63 -15.40
N GLY A 73 -2.40 -12.00 -16.68
CA GLY A 73 -2.42 -13.39 -17.16
C GLY A 73 -1.19 -14.22 -16.79
N THR A 74 -1.29 -15.54 -16.82
CA THR A 74 -0.43 -16.50 -16.12
C THR A 74 0.99 -16.75 -16.67
N ALA A 75 1.61 -15.81 -17.38
CA ALA A 75 2.89 -16.04 -18.08
C ALA A 75 4.03 -16.53 -17.16
N TRP A 76 3.96 -16.27 -15.86
CA TRP A 76 4.91 -16.69 -14.82
C TRP A 76 4.55 -18.02 -14.13
N MET A 77 3.45 -18.68 -14.51
CA MET A 77 3.13 -20.04 -14.08
C MET A 77 4.05 -21.11 -14.70
N GLN A 78 5.01 -20.72 -15.55
CA GLN A 78 5.96 -21.66 -16.12
C GLN A 78 6.85 -22.32 -15.06
N THR A 79 7.12 -21.63 -13.93
CA THR A 79 7.89 -22.17 -12.81
C THR A 79 6.98 -22.86 -11.78
N ARG A 80 7.49 -23.86 -11.05
CA ARG A 80 6.74 -24.49 -9.95
C ARG A 80 6.48 -23.48 -8.83
N LEU A 81 7.45 -22.61 -8.56
CA LEU A 81 7.26 -21.55 -7.57
C LEU A 81 6.15 -20.58 -7.97
N GLY A 82 6.12 -20.11 -9.23
CA GLY A 82 5.07 -19.19 -9.68
C GLY A 82 3.65 -19.77 -9.57
N ARG A 83 3.49 -21.07 -9.85
CA ARG A 83 2.20 -21.77 -9.64
C ARG A 83 1.81 -21.89 -8.17
N TYR A 84 2.78 -22.20 -7.31
CA TYR A 84 2.56 -22.24 -5.87
C TYR A 84 2.11 -20.86 -5.35
N GLU A 85 2.82 -19.78 -5.71
CA GLU A 85 2.47 -18.43 -5.27
C GLU A 85 1.08 -18.00 -5.74
N HIS A 86 0.76 -18.27 -7.00
CA HIS A 86 -0.57 -17.93 -7.53
C HIS A 86 -1.69 -18.63 -6.77
N THR A 87 -1.51 -19.90 -6.43
CA THR A 87 -2.53 -20.72 -5.75
C THR A 87 -2.64 -20.33 -4.27
N ILE A 88 -1.51 -20.09 -3.60
CA ILE A 88 -1.49 -19.83 -2.16
C ILE A 88 -1.85 -18.38 -1.82
N ALA A 89 -1.65 -17.42 -2.72
CA ALA A 89 -1.88 -15.99 -2.49
C ALA A 89 -3.24 -15.64 -1.83
N PRO A 90 -4.41 -16.11 -2.33
CA PRO A 90 -5.69 -15.84 -1.67
C PRO A 90 -5.77 -16.41 -0.25
N TYR A 91 -5.26 -17.62 -0.02
CA TYR A 91 -5.28 -18.27 1.28
C TYR A 91 -4.37 -17.55 2.28
N VAL A 92 -3.18 -17.16 1.83
CA VAL A 92 -2.23 -16.35 2.60
C VAL A 92 -2.84 -15.00 2.98
N PHE A 93 -3.50 -14.32 2.05
CA PHE A 93 -4.17 -13.06 2.33
C PHE A 93 -5.30 -13.24 3.36
N GLY A 94 -6.15 -14.25 3.17
CA GLY A 94 -7.27 -14.55 4.07
C GLY A 94 -6.79 -14.91 5.47
N THR A 95 -5.80 -15.80 5.58
CA THR A 95 -5.19 -16.19 6.86
C THR A 95 -4.49 -15.03 7.55
N ALA A 96 -3.73 -14.19 6.83
CA ALA A 96 -3.11 -12.99 7.38
C ALA A 96 -4.16 -12.00 7.94
N THR A 97 -5.29 -11.85 7.23
CA THR A 97 -6.40 -10.98 7.65
C THR A 97 -7.12 -11.55 8.87
N ALA A 98 -7.39 -12.86 8.88
CA ALA A 98 -7.98 -13.55 10.03
C ALA A 98 -7.08 -13.42 11.27
N LEU A 99 -5.77 -13.60 11.10
CA LEU A 99 -4.82 -13.37 12.16
C LEU A 99 -4.87 -11.92 12.63
N LEU A 100 -4.88 -10.92 11.74
CA LEU A 100 -5.01 -9.52 12.15
C LEU A 100 -6.23 -9.27 13.05
N ILE A 101 -7.38 -9.89 12.75
CA ILE A 101 -8.58 -9.81 13.59
C ILE A 101 -8.31 -10.45 14.96
N VAL A 102 -7.74 -11.65 14.99
CA VAL A 102 -7.34 -12.34 16.23
C VAL A 102 -6.38 -11.48 17.05
N ALA A 103 -5.39 -10.83 16.43
CA ALA A 103 -4.49 -9.90 17.11
C ALA A 103 -5.25 -8.74 17.76
N GLY A 104 -6.21 -8.13 17.04
CA GLY A 104 -7.04 -7.04 17.60
C GLY A 104 -7.80 -7.49 18.85
N VAL A 105 -8.40 -8.68 18.81
CA VAL A 105 -9.13 -9.26 19.95
C VAL A 105 -8.20 -9.66 21.10
N LEU A 106 -7.02 -10.22 20.80
CA LEU A 106 -6.01 -10.55 21.81
C LEU A 106 -5.49 -9.29 22.50
N ILE A 107 -5.20 -8.22 21.75
CA ILE A 107 -4.79 -6.93 22.30
C ILE A 107 -5.87 -6.40 23.25
N MET A 108 -7.14 -6.43 22.83
CA MET A 108 -8.27 -6.06 23.70
C MET A 108 -8.26 -6.85 25.01
N GLY A 109 -8.22 -8.18 24.93
CA GLY A 109 -8.21 -9.06 26.11
C GLY A 109 -6.99 -8.88 27.03
N LEU A 110 -5.86 -8.41 26.49
CA LEU A 110 -4.65 -8.12 27.27
C LEU A 110 -4.68 -6.72 27.91
N THR A 111 -5.47 -5.80 27.37
CA THR A 111 -5.58 -4.42 27.88
C THR A 111 -6.76 -4.19 28.82
N GLY A 112 -7.85 -4.97 28.68
CA GLY A 112 -9.00 -4.97 29.58
C GLY A 112 -8.62 -5.45 30.98
N GLY A 113 -9.07 -4.76 32.03
CA GLY A 113 -8.71 -5.05 33.43
C GLY A 113 -9.30 -6.36 33.98
N ASP A 114 -9.22 -6.53 35.31
CA ASP A 114 -9.58 -7.75 36.07
C ASP A 114 -11.00 -8.33 35.83
N GLN A 115 -11.87 -7.61 35.13
CA GLN A 115 -13.22 -8.07 34.75
C GLN A 115 -13.22 -9.21 33.71
N PHE A 116 -12.09 -9.51 33.05
CA PHE A 116 -12.00 -10.51 31.98
C PHE A 116 -11.60 -11.95 32.39
N ARG A 117 -11.74 -12.35 33.67
CA ARG A 117 -11.41 -13.74 34.09
C ARG A 117 -12.18 -14.82 33.33
N TYR A 118 -13.43 -14.56 32.95
CA TYR A 118 -14.27 -15.49 32.17
C TYR A 118 -13.82 -15.66 30.72
N LEU A 119 -13.04 -14.72 30.18
CA LEU A 119 -12.45 -14.82 28.83
C LEU A 119 -11.10 -15.56 28.82
N SER A 120 -10.57 -16.03 29.95
CA SER A 120 -9.26 -16.70 29.97
C SER A 120 -9.19 -17.95 29.07
N THR A 121 -10.27 -18.73 28.99
CA THR A 121 -10.36 -19.86 28.05
C THR A 121 -10.48 -19.38 26.60
N PHE A 122 -11.23 -18.31 26.35
CA PHE A 122 -11.40 -17.72 25.03
C PHE A 122 -10.10 -17.09 24.50
N THR A 123 -9.37 -16.35 25.33
CA THR A 123 -8.08 -15.77 24.96
C THR A 123 -7.01 -16.84 24.78
N ARG A 124 -7.03 -17.93 25.56
CA ARG A 124 -6.17 -19.10 25.34
C ARG A 124 -6.46 -19.80 24.01
N THR A 125 -7.73 -19.99 23.67
CA THR A 125 -8.12 -20.60 22.38
C THR A 125 -7.78 -19.69 21.19
N LEU A 126 -7.97 -18.37 21.31
CA LEU A 126 -7.48 -17.42 20.31
C LEU A 126 -5.96 -17.40 20.20
N GLY A 127 -5.25 -17.52 21.33
CA GLY A 127 -3.79 -17.61 21.36
C GLY A 127 -3.28 -18.89 20.69
N SER A 128 -3.95 -20.03 20.90
CA SER A 128 -3.61 -21.27 20.21
C SER A 128 -3.92 -21.20 18.71
N LEU A 129 -5.05 -20.61 18.32
CA LEU A 129 -5.38 -20.34 16.91
C LEU A 129 -4.33 -19.44 16.24
N TRP A 130 -3.88 -18.39 16.93
CA TRP A 130 -2.77 -17.54 16.46
C TRP A 130 -1.48 -18.35 16.29
N GLY A 131 -1.15 -19.22 17.25
CA GLY A 131 0.00 -20.13 17.17
C GLY A 131 -0.06 -21.10 15.99
N VAL A 132 -1.22 -21.70 15.73
CA VAL A 132 -1.45 -22.56 14.56
C VAL A 132 -1.30 -21.75 13.26
N GLY A 133 -1.85 -20.53 13.21
CA GLY A 133 -1.66 -19.63 12.08
C GLY A 133 -0.19 -19.32 11.82
N LEU A 134 0.61 -19.07 12.86
CA LEU A 134 2.06 -18.88 12.71
C LEU A 134 2.73 -20.10 12.07
N LEU A 135 2.38 -21.32 12.50
CA LEU A 135 2.92 -22.55 11.92
C LEU A 135 2.64 -22.67 10.41
N LEU A 136 1.46 -22.24 9.96
CA LEU A 136 1.14 -22.20 8.51
C LEU A 136 2.07 -21.27 7.74
N PHE A 137 2.42 -20.11 8.31
CA PHE A 137 3.34 -19.16 7.69
C PHE A 137 4.78 -19.68 7.66
N TRP A 138 5.20 -20.39 8.71
CA TRP A 138 6.48 -21.11 8.73
C TRP A 138 6.55 -22.18 7.65
N ALA A 139 5.49 -23.00 7.52
CA ALA A 139 5.41 -24.04 6.50
C ALA A 139 5.48 -23.45 5.09
N ASP A 140 4.69 -22.41 4.82
CA ASP A 140 4.72 -21.74 3.52
C ASP A 140 6.10 -21.12 3.21
N PHE A 141 6.75 -20.49 4.19
CA PHE A 141 8.08 -19.89 3.99
C PHE A 141 9.12 -20.97 3.68
N ALA A 142 9.06 -22.11 4.38
CA ALA A 142 9.92 -23.26 4.12
C ALA A 142 9.68 -23.85 2.71
N ILE A 143 8.42 -23.99 2.28
CA ILE A 143 8.08 -24.46 0.92
C ILE A 143 8.60 -23.49 -0.13
N THR A 144 8.40 -22.18 0.08
CA THR A 144 8.92 -21.13 -0.82
C THR A 144 10.43 -21.24 -0.98
N LEU A 145 11.17 -21.38 0.13
CA LEU A 145 12.63 -21.53 0.13
C LEU A 145 13.08 -22.82 -0.55
N TYR A 146 12.38 -23.92 -0.29
CA TYR A 146 12.67 -25.23 -0.90
C TYR A 146 12.51 -25.18 -2.43
N LEU A 147 11.38 -24.66 -2.91
CA LEU A 147 11.09 -24.52 -4.34
C LEU A 147 12.08 -23.55 -5.01
N ALA A 148 12.39 -22.43 -4.37
CA ALA A 148 13.36 -21.48 -4.91
C ALA A 148 14.78 -22.06 -5.01
N ARG A 149 15.19 -22.89 -4.04
CA ARG A 149 16.49 -23.59 -4.07
C ARG A 149 16.52 -24.67 -5.15
N GLN A 150 15.43 -25.38 -5.35
CA GLN A 150 15.32 -26.42 -6.39
C GLN A 150 15.45 -25.83 -7.80
N GLU A 151 14.80 -24.70 -8.06
CA GLU A 151 14.79 -24.05 -9.38
C GLU A 151 15.95 -23.05 -9.58
N ARG A 152 16.84 -22.88 -8.58
CA ARG A 152 17.98 -21.93 -8.58
C ARG A 152 17.58 -20.51 -9.00
N LEU A 153 16.40 -20.08 -8.60
CA LEU A 153 15.86 -18.78 -8.99
C LEU A 153 16.46 -17.66 -8.14
N ARG A 154 16.72 -16.50 -8.77
CA ARG A 154 17.21 -15.31 -8.06
C ARG A 154 16.04 -14.64 -7.32
N LEU A 155 16.05 -14.75 -6.00
CA LEU A 155 15.08 -14.10 -5.13
C LEU A 155 15.52 -12.67 -4.78
N HIS A 156 14.55 -11.76 -4.74
CA HIS A 156 14.80 -10.42 -4.25
C HIS A 156 14.93 -10.41 -2.72
N ARG A 157 16.09 -9.97 -2.21
CA ARG A 157 16.42 -9.97 -0.76
C ARG A 157 15.38 -9.22 0.09
N HIS A 158 14.84 -8.12 -0.41
CA HIS A 158 13.88 -7.31 0.34
C HIS A 158 12.52 -8.02 0.55
N GLU A 159 12.05 -8.79 -0.43
CA GLU A 159 10.82 -9.56 -0.26
C GLU A 159 11.04 -10.82 0.59
N LEU A 160 12.23 -11.42 0.52
CA LEU A 160 12.61 -12.49 1.44
C LEU A 160 12.65 -12.01 2.90
N LEU A 161 13.23 -10.83 3.15
CA LEU A 161 13.25 -10.21 4.48
C LEU A 161 11.84 -9.95 5.00
N LYS A 162 10.95 -9.40 4.18
CA LYS A 162 9.55 -9.18 4.57
C LYS A 162 8.83 -10.48 4.91
N ARG A 163 9.03 -11.53 4.12
CA ARG A 163 8.45 -12.85 4.43
C ARG A 163 9.02 -13.42 5.72
N GLY A 164 10.31 -13.20 5.99
CA GLY A 164 10.92 -13.50 7.28
C GLY A 164 10.28 -12.73 8.43
N LEU A 165 10.05 -11.42 8.28
CA LEU A 165 9.34 -10.61 9.28
C LEU A 165 7.88 -11.08 9.48
N ALA A 166 7.23 -11.57 8.43
CA ALA A 166 5.89 -12.14 8.51
C ALA A 166 5.82 -13.45 9.31
N LEU A 167 6.95 -14.11 9.61
CA LEU A 167 6.98 -15.26 10.52
C LEU A 167 6.73 -14.86 11.98
N VAL A 168 7.06 -13.62 12.34
CA VAL A 168 6.82 -13.09 13.69
C VAL A 168 5.53 -12.28 13.72
N PHE A 169 5.24 -11.55 12.64
CA PHE A 169 4.03 -10.74 12.51
C PHE A 169 3.31 -11.06 11.18
N PRO A 170 2.49 -12.13 11.15
CA PRO A 170 1.78 -12.59 9.96
C PRO A 170 0.98 -11.54 9.18
N PRO A 171 0.33 -10.54 9.83
CA PRO A 171 -0.42 -9.51 9.12
C PRO A 171 0.42 -8.70 8.12
N LEU A 172 1.76 -8.64 8.25
CA LEU A 172 2.65 -8.01 7.24
C LEU A 172 2.52 -8.63 5.84
N ARG A 173 1.93 -9.82 5.75
CA ARG A 173 1.76 -10.54 4.49
C ARG A 173 0.48 -10.15 3.73
N ILE A 174 -0.38 -9.34 4.33
CA ILE A 174 -1.54 -8.74 3.63
C ILE A 174 -1.00 -7.93 2.46
N GLY A 175 -1.38 -8.31 1.24
CA GLY A 175 -0.89 -7.68 0.01
C GLY A 175 0.59 -7.95 -0.31
N SER A 176 1.19 -9.05 0.16
CA SER A 176 2.58 -9.35 -0.18
C SER A 176 2.80 -9.43 -1.70
N ARG A 177 3.93 -8.88 -2.16
CA ARG A 177 4.29 -8.87 -3.59
C ARG A 177 4.78 -10.24 -4.04
N HIS A 178 4.70 -10.49 -5.34
CA HIS A 178 5.22 -11.70 -5.96
C HIS A 178 6.76 -11.75 -5.77
N ILE A 179 7.32 -12.90 -5.41
CA ILE A 179 8.73 -12.96 -4.99
C ILE A 179 9.71 -12.77 -6.17
N MET A 180 9.27 -13.15 -7.36
CA MET A 180 10.03 -13.01 -8.62
C MET A 180 9.81 -11.64 -9.28
N ASP A 181 8.65 -11.03 -9.06
CA ASP A 181 8.29 -9.77 -9.71
C ASP A 181 7.69 -8.81 -8.67
N ILE A 182 8.54 -7.91 -8.19
CA ILE A 182 8.19 -6.91 -7.17
C ILE A 182 7.08 -5.97 -7.66
N ARG A 183 6.89 -5.82 -8.98
CA ARG A 183 5.86 -4.95 -9.53
C ARG A 183 4.46 -5.54 -9.37
N ARG A 184 4.28 -6.75 -8.81
CA ARG A 184 2.99 -7.42 -8.76
C ARG A 184 2.52 -7.72 -7.34
N ILE A 185 1.25 -7.47 -7.10
CA ILE A 185 0.58 -7.66 -5.83
C ILE A 185 -0.74 -8.40 -6.06
N TRP A 186 -1.09 -9.30 -5.14
CA TRP A 186 -2.41 -9.91 -5.14
C TRP A 186 -3.31 -9.19 -4.14
N LEU A 187 -4.50 -8.80 -4.61
CA LEU A 187 -5.53 -8.18 -3.78
C LEU A 187 -6.87 -8.91 -3.95
N PRO A 188 -7.71 -8.96 -2.90
CA PRO A 188 -9.07 -9.46 -3.05
C PRO A 188 -9.82 -8.61 -4.08
N PHE A 189 -10.73 -9.24 -4.81
CA PHE A 189 -11.55 -8.65 -5.89
C PHE A 189 -10.80 -8.27 -7.18
N TRP A 190 -9.56 -7.77 -7.11
CA TRP A 190 -8.77 -7.41 -8.30
C TRP A 190 -7.80 -8.49 -8.78
N GLY A 191 -7.52 -9.49 -7.94
CA GLY A 191 -6.57 -10.56 -8.22
C GLY A 191 -5.14 -10.03 -8.34
N TRP A 192 -4.35 -10.64 -9.23
CA TRP A 192 -2.99 -10.19 -9.52
C TRP A 192 -3.00 -8.88 -10.31
N CYS A 193 -2.43 -7.84 -9.72
CA CYS A 193 -2.36 -6.50 -10.27
C CYS A 193 -0.92 -5.98 -10.26
N GLU A 194 -0.63 -5.05 -11.16
CA GLU A 194 0.61 -4.28 -11.09
C GLU A 194 0.50 -3.24 -9.97
N ALA A 195 1.46 -3.25 -9.04
CA ALA A 195 1.66 -2.24 -8.02
C ALA A 195 2.15 -0.97 -8.72
N ASN A 196 1.21 -0.15 -9.17
CA ASN A 196 1.46 1.11 -9.86
C ASN A 196 0.64 2.25 -9.23
N GLU A 197 0.99 3.50 -9.56
CA GLU A 197 0.27 4.69 -9.08
C GLU A 197 -1.26 4.64 -9.34
N PRO A 198 -1.75 4.17 -10.51
CA PRO A 198 -3.19 3.96 -10.75
C PRO A 198 -3.87 3.02 -9.74
N LEU A 199 -3.22 1.91 -9.36
CA LEU A 199 -3.75 0.99 -8.34
C LEU A 199 -3.82 1.71 -6.99
N LEU A 200 -2.75 2.40 -6.62
CA LEU A 200 -2.67 3.15 -5.37
C LEU A 200 -3.76 4.22 -5.28
N ASP A 201 -4.01 4.95 -6.36
CA ASP A 201 -5.07 5.96 -6.41
C ASP A 201 -6.48 5.36 -6.31
N ARG A 202 -6.71 4.16 -6.86
CA ARG A 202 -7.97 3.44 -6.66
C ARG A 202 -8.13 2.97 -5.23
N LEU A 203 -7.08 2.41 -4.63
CA LEU A 203 -7.08 2.02 -3.22
C LEU A 203 -7.35 3.22 -2.32
N ARG A 204 -6.71 4.37 -2.57
CA ARG A 204 -6.95 5.62 -1.83
C ARG A 204 -8.40 6.08 -1.91
N LYS A 205 -9.04 5.95 -3.08
CA LYS A 205 -10.46 6.29 -3.23
C LYS A 205 -11.36 5.27 -2.53
N ALA A 206 -11.06 3.99 -2.65
CA ALA A 206 -11.85 2.90 -2.07
C ALA A 206 -11.81 2.94 -0.53
N PHE A 207 -10.65 3.18 0.06
CA PHE A 207 -10.49 3.24 1.51
C PHE A 207 -10.75 4.63 2.10
N GLY A 208 -10.59 5.72 1.33
CA GLY A 208 -10.73 7.08 1.85
C GLY A 208 -12.09 7.37 2.49
N ILE A 209 -13.20 6.92 1.90
CA ILE A 209 -14.54 7.13 2.48
C ILE A 209 -14.76 6.26 3.72
N PRO A 210 -14.57 4.92 3.68
CA PRO A 210 -14.67 4.07 4.87
C PRO A 210 -13.83 4.59 6.04
N MET A 211 -12.60 5.04 5.76
CA MET A 211 -11.68 5.56 6.76
C MET A 211 -12.20 6.83 7.43
N ILE A 212 -12.81 7.75 6.67
CA ILE A 212 -13.46 8.96 7.23
C ILE A 212 -14.64 8.57 8.12
N VAL A 213 -15.46 7.61 7.71
CA VAL A 213 -16.63 7.16 8.51
C VAL A 213 -16.17 6.53 9.83
N ILE A 214 -15.17 5.64 9.78
CA ILE A 214 -14.61 4.99 10.98
C ILE A 214 -13.95 6.03 11.89
N ALA A 215 -13.22 6.99 11.31
CA ALA A 215 -12.64 8.09 12.05
C ALA A 215 -13.71 9.00 12.67
N MET A 216 -14.83 9.24 12.01
CA MET A 216 -15.94 10.01 12.57
C MET A 216 -16.61 9.26 13.72
N LEU A 217 -16.73 7.93 13.62
CA LEU A 217 -17.34 7.08 14.64
C LEU A 217 -16.56 7.09 15.96
N ILE A 218 -15.25 7.38 15.94
CA ILE A 218 -14.46 7.42 17.17
C ILE A 218 -14.88 8.56 18.11
N ILE A 219 -15.36 9.68 17.58
CA ILE A 219 -15.72 10.86 18.38
C ILE A 219 -16.98 10.56 19.22
N PRO A 220 -18.10 10.06 18.64
CA PRO A 220 -19.23 9.59 19.43
C PRO A 220 -18.86 8.52 20.44
N VAL A 221 -18.06 7.52 20.04
CA VAL A 221 -17.60 6.46 20.95
C VAL A 221 -16.88 7.06 22.16
N LEU A 222 -16.03 8.05 21.92
CA LEU A 222 -15.32 8.75 22.99
C LEU A 222 -16.24 9.56 23.89
N ILE A 223 -17.21 10.27 23.32
CA ILE A 223 -18.18 11.07 24.09
C ILE A 223 -19.01 10.14 25.00
N VAL A 224 -19.44 8.99 24.48
CA VAL A 224 -20.17 7.98 25.24
C VAL A 224 -19.30 7.45 26.39
N GLU A 225 -18.04 7.09 26.12
CA GLU A 225 -17.09 6.61 27.13
C GLU A 225 -16.85 7.64 28.25
N TRP A 226 -16.80 8.95 27.93
CA TRP A 226 -16.43 9.97 28.91
C TRP A 226 -17.60 10.53 29.72
N LYS A 227 -18.76 10.76 29.08
CA LYS A 227 -19.88 11.46 29.73
C LYS A 227 -21.05 10.56 30.09
N PHE A 228 -21.31 9.54 29.29
CA PHE A 228 -22.57 8.80 29.37
C PHE A 228 -22.39 7.39 29.94
N MET A 229 -21.17 6.97 30.27
CA MET A 229 -20.91 5.61 30.72
C MET A 229 -21.64 5.28 32.03
N GLU A 230 -21.68 6.22 32.98
CA GLU A 230 -22.38 6.05 34.26
C GLU A 230 -23.91 5.99 34.05
N ASP A 231 -24.46 6.93 33.28
CA ASP A 231 -25.90 6.99 32.97
C ASP A 231 -26.37 5.77 32.15
N ALA A 232 -25.56 5.32 31.19
CA ALA A 232 -25.87 4.18 30.33
C ALA A 232 -25.88 2.86 31.10
N GLN A 233 -24.94 2.67 32.04
CA GLN A 233 -24.91 1.51 32.92
C GLN A 233 -26.13 1.46 33.85
N GLN A 234 -26.58 2.62 34.35
CA GLN A 234 -27.79 2.70 35.19
C GLN A 234 -29.07 2.44 34.39
N ARG A 235 -29.15 2.93 33.14
CA ARG A 235 -30.33 2.79 32.28
C ARG A 235 -30.49 1.38 31.70
N PHE A 236 -29.37 0.73 31.37
CA PHE A 236 -29.33 -0.60 30.75
C PHE A 236 -28.34 -1.53 31.46
N PRO A 237 -28.68 -2.03 32.66
CA PRO A 237 -27.78 -2.88 33.44
C PRO A 237 -27.54 -4.27 32.81
N ALA A 238 -28.37 -4.69 31.85
CA ALA A 238 -28.23 -5.95 31.15
C ALA A 238 -27.15 -5.94 30.03
N VAL A 239 -26.62 -4.76 29.66
CA VAL A 239 -25.66 -4.61 28.56
C VAL A 239 -24.29 -4.28 29.11
N ASP A 240 -23.28 -5.08 28.77
CA ASP A 240 -21.88 -4.83 29.09
C ASP A 240 -21.30 -3.72 28.19
N TRP A 241 -21.57 -2.47 28.53
CA TRP A 241 -21.09 -1.29 27.78
C TRP A 241 -19.56 -1.27 27.62
N ASN A 242 -18.82 -1.72 28.64
CA ASN A 242 -17.37 -1.82 28.58
C ASN A 242 -16.92 -2.76 27.46
N PHE A 243 -17.54 -3.94 27.36
CA PHE A 243 -17.23 -4.92 26.32
C PHE A 243 -17.56 -4.38 24.93
N LEU A 244 -18.71 -3.73 24.77
CA LEU A 244 -19.12 -3.13 23.49
C LEU A 244 -18.16 -2.03 23.04
N LEU A 245 -17.79 -1.11 23.95
CA LEU A 245 -16.86 -0.02 23.65
C LEU A 245 -15.48 -0.57 23.28
N GLU A 246 -14.97 -1.56 24.01
CA GLU A 246 -13.71 -2.22 23.69
C GLU A 246 -13.76 -2.94 22.33
N MET A 247 -14.85 -3.63 22.01
CA MET A 247 -15.05 -4.28 20.71
C MET A 247 -15.07 -3.27 19.55
N VAL A 248 -15.72 -2.12 19.74
CA VAL A 248 -15.72 -1.03 18.75
C VAL A 248 -14.32 -0.45 18.60
N GLN A 249 -13.60 -0.20 19.69
CA GLN A 249 -12.22 0.27 19.65
C GLN A 249 -11.27 -0.72 18.95
N ALA A 250 -11.43 -2.03 19.19
CA ALA A 250 -10.67 -3.08 18.51
C ALA A 250 -11.00 -3.12 17.01
N SER A 251 -12.28 -3.00 16.65
CA SER A 251 -12.73 -2.95 15.25
C SER A 251 -12.15 -1.76 14.50
N ILE A 252 -12.11 -0.58 15.14
CA ILE A 252 -11.46 0.62 14.60
C ILE A 252 -9.97 0.34 14.35
N TRP A 253 -9.26 -0.22 15.33
CA TRP A 253 -7.83 -0.55 15.17
C TRP A 253 -7.58 -1.56 14.05
N ILE A 254 -8.39 -2.62 13.96
CA ILE A 254 -8.29 -3.63 12.88
C ILE A 254 -8.48 -2.95 11.52
N ALA A 255 -9.49 -2.09 11.37
CA ALA A 255 -9.75 -1.41 10.12
C ALA A 255 -8.59 -0.49 9.69
N PHE A 256 -8.07 0.35 10.61
CA PHE A 256 -6.91 1.21 10.33
C PHE A 256 -5.65 0.40 10.00
N THR A 257 -5.40 -0.68 10.74
CA THR A 257 -4.24 -1.54 10.51
C THR A 257 -4.35 -2.27 9.18
N PHE A 258 -5.53 -2.79 8.85
CA PHE A 258 -5.79 -3.48 7.60
C PHE A 258 -5.56 -2.54 6.40
N GLU A 259 -6.18 -1.36 6.43
CA GLU A 259 -6.00 -0.37 5.37
C GLU A 259 -4.53 0.03 5.21
N PHE A 260 -3.86 0.33 6.31
CA PHE A 260 -2.46 0.72 6.28
C PHE A 260 -1.60 -0.38 5.65
N LEU A 261 -1.82 -1.65 6.02
CA LEU A 261 -1.07 -2.79 5.47
C LEU A 261 -1.32 -2.96 3.97
N VAL A 262 -2.58 -2.86 3.52
CA VAL A 262 -2.92 -2.93 2.09
C VAL A 262 -2.24 -1.79 1.32
N MET A 263 -2.35 -0.54 1.79
CA MET A 263 -1.76 0.61 1.10
C MET A 263 -0.22 0.60 1.14
N PHE A 264 0.36 0.21 2.28
CA PHE A 264 1.81 0.06 2.45
C PHE A 264 2.38 -1.01 1.51
N SER A 265 1.64 -2.09 1.27
CA SER A 265 2.07 -3.16 0.38
C SER A 265 2.00 -2.78 -1.10
N ALA A 266 0.98 -1.99 -1.49
CA ALA A 266 0.80 -1.46 -2.84
C ALA A 266 1.77 -0.34 -3.18
N SER A 267 2.23 0.46 -2.21
CA SER A 267 3.15 1.58 -2.44
C SER A 267 4.57 1.13 -2.80
N ASP A 268 5.16 1.70 -3.85
CA ASP A 268 6.55 1.44 -4.24
C ASP A 268 7.55 2.08 -3.26
N GLU A 269 7.32 3.34 -2.90
CA GLU A 269 8.13 4.09 -1.92
C GLU A 269 7.62 3.90 -0.49
N LYS A 270 7.88 2.72 0.08
CA LYS A 270 7.39 2.31 1.43
C LYS A 270 7.74 3.32 2.53
N VAL A 271 8.96 3.86 2.49
CA VAL A 271 9.45 4.80 3.50
C VAL A 271 8.71 6.12 3.41
N ASP A 272 8.53 6.65 2.20
CA ASP A 272 7.83 7.91 2.02
C ASP A 272 6.32 7.77 2.25
N TYR A 273 5.76 6.60 2.00
CA TYR A 273 4.41 6.25 2.43
C TYR A 273 4.27 6.31 3.96
N CYS A 274 5.19 5.70 4.72
CA CYS A 274 5.21 5.77 6.19
C CYS A 274 5.36 7.20 6.70
N LYS A 275 6.21 8.02 6.08
CA LYS A 275 6.37 9.44 6.46
C LYS A 275 5.09 10.24 6.21
N ARG A 276 4.40 10.01 5.08
CA ARG A 276 3.14 10.71 4.76
C ARG A 276 2.02 10.30 5.72
N ASN A 277 1.96 9.02 6.07
CA ASN A 277 0.94 8.42 6.94
C ASN A 277 1.50 8.06 8.33
N TRP A 278 2.34 8.94 8.89
CA TRP A 278 2.98 8.69 10.18
C TRP A 278 1.98 8.59 11.34
N ILE A 279 0.80 9.22 11.20
CA ILE A 279 -0.24 9.17 12.24
C ILE A 279 -0.93 7.80 12.25
N ASP A 280 -1.28 7.24 11.08
CA ASP A 280 -1.80 5.88 10.96
C ASP A 280 -0.82 4.87 11.58
N LEU A 281 0.47 5.05 11.28
CA LEU A 281 1.54 4.25 11.85
C LEU A 281 1.57 4.36 13.39
N LEU A 282 1.43 5.58 13.93
CA LEU A 282 1.36 5.81 15.37
C LEU A 282 0.13 5.15 16.01
N ILE A 283 -1.05 5.23 15.37
CA ILE A 283 -2.30 4.59 15.84
C ILE A 283 -2.13 3.07 15.90
N ILE A 284 -1.49 2.48 14.89
CA ILE A 284 -1.23 1.03 14.82
C ILE A 284 -0.24 0.59 15.91
N PHE A 285 0.81 1.38 16.16
CA PHE A 285 1.83 1.06 17.15
C PHE A 285 1.43 1.37 18.60
N LEU A 286 0.46 2.26 18.84
CA LEU A 286 0.08 2.68 20.19
C LEU A 286 -0.29 1.50 21.11
N PRO A 287 -1.13 0.54 20.69
CA PRO A 287 -1.48 -0.61 21.51
C PRO A 287 -0.28 -1.52 21.81
N LEU A 288 0.67 -1.65 20.87
CA LEU A 288 1.89 -2.43 21.05
C LEU A 288 2.79 -1.83 22.15
N VAL A 289 2.86 -0.50 22.25
CA VAL A 289 3.60 0.18 23.33
C VAL A 289 2.97 -0.10 24.70
N SER A 290 1.64 -0.15 24.78
CA SER A 290 0.94 -0.55 26.01
C SER A 290 1.29 -1.99 26.43
N PHE A 291 1.41 -2.90 25.47
CA PHE A 291 1.79 -4.29 25.74
C PHE A 291 3.22 -4.45 26.27
N ILE A 292 4.20 -3.74 25.70
CA ILE A 292 5.60 -3.75 26.18
C ILE A 292 5.68 -3.34 27.66
N ARG A 293 4.82 -2.41 28.09
CA ARG A 293 4.75 -1.98 29.49
C ARG A 293 4.25 -3.11 30.41
N THR A 294 3.26 -3.87 29.98
CA THR A 294 2.74 -5.03 30.73
C THR A 294 3.79 -6.13 30.85
N PHE A 295 4.63 -6.32 29.82
CA PHE A 295 5.74 -7.30 29.86
C PHE A 295 6.91 -6.89 30.78
N ARG A 296 7.04 -5.59 31.14
CA ARG A 296 8.04 -5.09 32.12
C ARG A 296 7.70 -5.40 33.59
N LEU A 297 6.90 -6.43 33.85
CA LEU A 297 6.65 -6.96 35.19
C LEU A 297 7.72 -7.97 35.66
N ALA A 298 8.73 -8.27 34.84
CA ALA A 298 9.68 -9.33 35.15
C ALA A 298 10.85 -8.96 36.08
N GLN A 299 11.15 -7.69 36.45
CA GLN A 299 12.42 -7.49 37.18
C GLN A 299 12.67 -6.29 38.11
N VAL A 300 11.68 -5.54 38.62
CA VAL A 300 11.97 -4.66 39.78
C VAL A 300 10.82 -4.59 40.77
N ALA A 301 10.85 -5.49 41.76
CA ALA A 301 10.08 -5.46 43.00
C ALA A 301 10.45 -4.28 43.95
N ARG A 302 10.89 -3.13 43.42
CA ARG A 302 11.19 -1.88 44.16
C ARG A 302 10.51 -0.65 43.57
N VAL A 303 9.37 -0.81 42.91
CA VAL A 303 8.54 0.34 42.52
C VAL A 303 7.18 0.34 43.19
N LYS A 304 7.19 0.12 44.52
CA LYS A 304 6.05 0.38 45.40
C LYS A 304 5.59 1.87 45.39
N TYR A 305 6.37 2.78 44.80
CA TYR A 305 6.00 4.20 44.59
C TYR A 305 5.33 4.52 43.25
N LEU A 306 5.27 3.56 42.31
CA LEU A 306 4.49 3.72 41.08
C LEU A 306 3.00 3.41 41.30
N ALA A 307 2.48 3.50 42.52
CA ALA A 307 1.05 3.72 42.77
C ALA A 307 0.53 5.03 42.12
N ARG A 308 1.43 5.92 41.67
CA ARG A 308 1.13 7.05 40.75
C ARG A 308 0.74 6.62 39.32
N THR A 309 0.74 5.32 39.01
CA THR A 309 0.50 4.73 37.68
C THR A 309 -0.95 4.79 37.21
N TRP A 310 -1.90 5.17 38.07
CA TRP A 310 -3.31 5.30 37.67
C TRP A 310 -3.62 6.56 36.84
N LYS A 311 -2.85 7.64 36.95
CA LYS A 311 -3.06 8.85 36.11
C LYS A 311 -2.58 8.70 34.67
N LEU A 312 -1.64 7.79 34.40
CA LEU A 312 -1.08 7.59 33.06
C LEU A 312 -2.04 6.88 32.11
N ARG A 313 -2.94 6.02 32.61
CA ARG A 313 -3.98 5.43 31.75
C ARG A 313 -4.82 6.53 31.11
N GLY A 314 -5.30 7.48 31.91
CA GLY A 314 -6.06 8.63 31.44
C GLY A 314 -5.28 9.56 30.50
N VAL A 315 -3.98 9.76 30.75
CA VAL A 315 -3.14 10.58 29.85
C VAL A 315 -2.87 9.89 28.52
N VAL A 316 -2.63 8.58 28.53
CA VAL A 316 -2.38 7.79 27.31
C VAL A 316 -3.65 7.64 26.49
N THR A 317 -4.81 7.40 27.10
CA THR A 317 -6.09 7.40 26.38
C THR A 317 -6.41 8.78 25.83
N LYS A 318 -6.21 9.86 26.60
CA LYS A 318 -6.39 11.23 26.10
C LYS A 318 -5.42 11.60 24.98
N ALA A 319 -4.16 11.18 25.06
CA ALA A 319 -3.18 11.37 23.99
C ALA A 319 -3.58 10.58 22.74
N ARG A 320 -3.96 9.31 22.88
CA ARG A 320 -4.52 8.47 21.80
C ARG A 320 -5.66 9.22 21.09
N GLN A 321 -6.58 9.80 21.85
CA GLN A 321 -7.75 10.50 21.34
C GLN A 321 -7.38 11.83 20.64
N GLY A 322 -6.48 12.62 21.23
CA GLY A 322 -6.01 13.88 20.63
C GLY A 322 -5.28 13.69 19.30
N PHE A 323 -4.45 12.64 19.18
CA PHE A 323 -3.77 12.32 17.93
C PHE A 323 -4.72 11.88 16.82
N ILE A 324 -5.79 11.15 17.16
CA ILE A 324 -6.80 10.72 16.18
C ILE A 324 -7.61 11.91 15.67
N VAL A 325 -7.98 12.84 16.56
CA VAL A 325 -8.66 14.08 16.18
C VAL A 325 -7.76 14.96 15.28
N ALA A 326 -6.46 15.03 15.54
CA ALA A 326 -5.53 15.77 14.71
C ALA A 326 -5.42 15.21 13.28
N ASP A 327 -5.40 13.88 13.12
CA ASP A 327 -5.45 13.24 11.80
C ASP A 327 -6.78 13.50 11.08
N PHE A 328 -7.90 13.48 11.81
CA PHE A 328 -9.21 13.87 11.28
C PHE A 328 -9.19 15.28 10.69
N PHE A 329 -8.68 16.28 11.43
CA PHE A 329 -8.57 17.64 10.92
C PHE A 329 -7.68 17.69 9.67
N ARG A 330 -6.57 16.96 9.65
CA ARG A 330 -5.67 16.91 8.47
C ARG A 330 -6.36 16.32 7.24
N ARG A 331 -7.17 15.28 7.41
CA ARG A 331 -7.88 14.57 6.34
C ARG A 331 -9.10 15.32 5.83
N LEU A 332 -9.88 15.91 6.73
CA LEU A 332 -11.00 16.77 6.38
C LEU A 332 -10.52 18.03 5.62
N LEU A 333 -9.41 18.63 6.06
CA LEU A 333 -8.80 19.79 5.40
C LEU A 333 -8.19 19.43 4.02
N THR A 334 -7.71 18.20 3.82
CA THR A 334 -7.20 17.75 2.51
C THR A 334 -8.29 17.31 1.54
N ALA A 335 -9.53 17.12 2.01
CA ALA A 335 -10.68 16.72 1.18
C ALA A 335 -11.35 17.89 0.43
N GLN A 336 -10.97 19.16 0.65
CA GLN A 336 -11.56 20.27 -0.12
C GLN A 336 -11.05 20.29 -1.59
N PRO A 337 -11.93 20.05 -2.59
CA PRO A 337 -11.54 19.78 -3.97
C PRO A 337 -11.13 21.04 -4.75
N HIS A 338 -11.62 22.22 -4.38
CA HIS A 338 -11.46 23.44 -5.18
C HIS A 338 -10.01 23.97 -5.17
N ASN A 339 -9.37 24.01 -4.00
CA ASN A 339 -7.97 24.45 -3.85
C ASN A 339 -6.95 23.42 -4.36
N ARG A 340 -7.34 22.14 -4.37
CA ARG A 340 -6.53 21.05 -4.93
C ARG A 340 -6.43 21.16 -6.44
N ALA A 341 -7.51 21.45 -7.15
CA ALA A 341 -7.48 21.60 -8.61
C ALA A 341 -6.55 22.75 -9.06
N LYS A 342 -6.57 23.88 -8.35
CA LYS A 342 -5.68 25.02 -8.62
C LYS A 342 -4.21 24.67 -8.35
N THR A 343 -3.95 24.02 -7.21
CA THR A 343 -2.60 23.58 -6.83
C THR A 343 -2.07 22.47 -7.75
N LEU A 344 -2.91 21.52 -8.15
CA LEU A 344 -2.57 20.48 -9.13
C LEU A 344 -2.30 21.09 -10.50
N ARG A 345 -3.13 22.03 -10.99
CA ARG A 345 -2.84 22.76 -12.24
C ARG A 345 -1.52 23.53 -12.17
N LYS A 346 -1.21 24.14 -11.03
CA LYS A 346 0.08 24.81 -10.80
C LYS A 346 1.24 23.82 -10.85
N LYS A 347 1.16 22.74 -10.08
CA LYS A 347 2.16 21.65 -10.10
C LYS A 347 2.32 21.01 -11.48
N LEU A 348 1.24 20.84 -12.24
CA LEU A 348 1.29 20.28 -13.60
C LEU A 348 2.00 21.22 -14.57
N ARG A 349 1.88 22.53 -14.36
CA ARG A 349 2.57 23.56 -15.14
C ARG A 349 4.06 23.65 -14.76
N ASP A 350 4.35 23.60 -13.46
CA ASP A 350 5.71 23.66 -12.93
C ASP A 350 6.48 22.39 -13.32
N ASN A 351 5.90 21.20 -13.13
CA ASN A 351 6.49 19.94 -13.60
C ASN A 351 6.68 19.90 -15.12
N ARG A 352 5.81 20.52 -15.92
CA ARG A 352 6.02 20.62 -17.37
C ARG A 352 7.25 21.46 -17.70
N ARG A 353 7.43 22.60 -17.02
CA ARG A 353 8.61 23.45 -17.21
C ARG A 353 9.89 22.74 -16.77
N GLU A 354 9.85 22.05 -15.64
CA GLU A 354 10.97 21.23 -15.17
C GLU A 354 11.29 20.11 -16.17
N ARG A 355 10.27 19.44 -16.70
CA ARG A 355 10.47 18.40 -17.71
C ARG A 355 11.07 18.95 -19.00
N GLU A 356 10.58 20.09 -19.49
CA GLU A 356 11.12 20.77 -20.66
C GLU A 356 12.56 21.27 -20.44
N ALA A 357 12.93 21.62 -19.20
CA ALA A 357 14.30 22.00 -18.85
C ALA A 357 15.22 20.76 -18.81
N LEU A 358 14.79 19.68 -18.16
CA LEU A 358 15.53 18.41 -18.12
C LEU A 358 15.68 17.79 -19.50
N GLU A 359 14.65 17.85 -20.35
CA GLU A 359 14.72 17.40 -21.75
C GLU A 359 15.76 18.21 -22.55
N ARG A 360 15.89 19.52 -22.29
CA ARG A 360 16.93 20.36 -22.91
C ARG A 360 18.32 20.02 -22.41
N GLU A 361 18.51 19.88 -21.10
CA GLU A 361 19.79 19.45 -20.53
C GLU A 361 20.21 18.09 -21.08
N LEU A 362 19.27 17.15 -21.25
CA LEU A 362 19.51 15.85 -21.88
C LEU A 362 19.97 16.01 -23.34
N MET A 363 19.38 16.92 -24.11
CA MET A 363 19.80 17.18 -25.49
C MET A 363 21.21 17.73 -25.56
N GLU A 364 21.56 18.71 -24.71
CA GLU A 364 22.91 19.27 -24.65
C GLU A 364 23.94 18.21 -24.26
N LEU A 365 23.64 17.38 -23.26
CA LEU A 365 24.53 16.31 -22.83
C LEU A 365 24.71 15.22 -23.92
N ALA A 366 23.63 14.87 -24.62
CA ALA A 366 23.67 13.90 -25.71
C ALA A 366 24.51 14.43 -26.90
N GLU A 367 24.44 15.72 -27.19
CA GLU A 367 25.23 16.35 -28.24
C GLU A 367 26.72 16.39 -27.88
N HIS A 368 27.05 16.79 -26.65
CA HIS A 368 28.43 16.79 -26.16
C HIS A 368 29.07 15.40 -26.15
N THR A 369 28.34 14.37 -25.73
CA THR A 369 28.84 12.99 -25.72
C THR A 369 29.07 12.47 -27.14
N TYR A 370 28.18 12.79 -28.07
CA TYR A 370 28.34 12.44 -29.48
C TYR A 370 29.55 13.13 -30.14
N GLU A 371 29.77 14.42 -29.87
CA GLU A 371 30.94 15.13 -30.38
C GLU A 371 32.25 14.59 -29.81
N ALA A 372 32.27 14.23 -28.52
CA ALA A 372 33.43 13.62 -27.88
C ALA A 372 33.76 12.23 -28.49
N GLU A 373 32.74 11.40 -28.77
CA GLU A 373 32.93 10.12 -29.46
C GLU A 373 33.44 10.32 -30.90
N LYS A 374 32.92 11.31 -31.62
CA LYS A 374 33.35 11.64 -32.98
C LYS A 374 34.80 12.10 -33.02
N LYS A 375 35.25 12.89 -32.02
CA LYS A 375 36.65 13.30 -31.86
C LYS A 375 37.57 12.14 -31.46
N ARG A 376 37.07 11.11 -30.77
CA ARG A 376 37.84 9.90 -30.43
C ARG A 376 37.99 8.92 -31.61
N LYS A 377 37.10 8.98 -32.60
CA LYS A 377 37.12 8.11 -33.80
C LYS A 377 37.86 8.72 -35.00
N LYS A 378 38.23 10.00 -34.91
CA LYS A 378 39.18 10.64 -35.82
C LYS A 378 40.56 10.61 -35.18
#